data_AF-A0A972XIY1-F1
#
_entry.id   AF-A0A972XIY1-F1
#
_cell.length_a   1.000
_cell.length_b   1.000
_cell.length_c   1.000
_cell.angle_alpha   90.00
_cell.angle_beta   90.00
_cell.angle_gamma   90.00
#
_symmetry.space_group_name_H-M   'P 1'
#
loop_
_entity.id
_entity.type
_entity.pdbx_description
1 polymer ?
#
loop_
_entity_poly.entity_id
_entity_poly.type
_entity_poly.pdbx_seq_one_letter_code
_entity_poly.pdbx_strand_id
1 'polypeptide(L)'
;MKKLIGFLFIFYCTPSVVWAQRKSAPKETIIQAPSSSNRSKVISKNNDANLKNINPTGTLALGISTSTSSGIFGGITARKVWINNPKIQSLFGLDLSIIKDYKEFDSPYSYNGRGYTEGKLNQLIVIRPEYGRQWTLFKKPSEGGAALKGLIATGPNIGMQMPYHVDISYVNPGSGKSSILSIPMSQTYDNTYQRTTILGESSFFTGASESIYVPGW
;
A
#
# COMPACT_ATOMS: atom_id res chain seq x y z
N MET A 1 34.86 -23.73 10.67
CA MET A 1 34.44 -22.37 11.03
C MET A 1 33.43 -21.89 10.00
N LYS A 2 32.25 -21.46 10.47
CA LYS A 2 31.19 -20.61 9.86
C LYS A 2 30.60 -21.02 8.49
N LYS A 3 29.38 -21.55 8.55
CA LYS A 3 28.43 -21.77 7.45
C LYS A 3 27.91 -20.42 6.95
N LEU A 4 27.96 -20.19 5.64
CA LEU A 4 27.34 -19.05 4.96
C LEU A 4 25.91 -19.45 4.56
N ILE A 5 24.91 -18.92 5.25
CA ILE A 5 23.50 -19.00 4.85
C ILE A 5 23.21 -17.75 4.00
N GLY A 6 22.93 -17.96 2.71
CA GLY A 6 22.38 -16.94 1.82
C GLY A 6 20.90 -17.21 1.63
N PHE A 7 20.03 -16.36 2.17
CA PHE A 7 18.60 -16.36 1.86
C PHE A 7 18.37 -15.47 0.63
N LEU A 8 18.17 -16.10 -0.53
CA LEU A 8 17.72 -15.45 -1.75
C LEU A 8 16.18 -15.55 -1.81
N PHE A 9 15.47 -14.49 -1.44
CA PHE A 9 14.02 -14.40 -1.62
C PHE A 9 13.71 -13.85 -3.01
N ILE A 10 13.45 -14.74 -3.98
CA ILE A 10 12.89 -14.36 -5.29
C ILE A 10 11.37 -14.36 -5.17
N PHE A 11 10.77 -13.16 -5.21
CA PHE A 11 9.32 -12.99 -5.31
C PHE A 11 8.91 -13.10 -6.79
N TYR A 12 8.40 -14.27 -7.19
CA TYR A 12 7.76 -14.46 -8.49
C TYR A 12 6.31 -13.94 -8.42
N CYS A 13 6.10 -12.70 -8.84
CA CYS A 13 4.76 -12.11 -9.01
C CYS A 13 4.23 -12.43 -10.41
N THR A 14 3.36 -13.45 -10.54
CA THR A 14 2.52 -13.63 -11.73
C THR A 14 1.19 -12.88 -11.54
N PRO A 15 0.76 -12.00 -12.45
CA PRO A 15 -0.54 -11.33 -12.33
C PRO A 15 -1.63 -12.22 -12.94
N SER A 16 -2.40 -12.93 -12.12
CA SER A 16 -3.71 -13.43 -12.53
C SER A 16 -4.75 -12.34 -12.28
N VAL A 17 -4.94 -11.48 -13.27
CA VAL A 17 -6.00 -10.45 -13.28
C VAL A 17 -7.33 -11.16 -13.49
N VAL A 18 -8.10 -11.38 -12.43
CA VAL A 18 -9.49 -11.86 -12.52
C VAL A 18 -10.40 -10.64 -12.62
N TRP A 19 -10.98 -10.44 -13.81
CA TRP A 19 -11.97 -9.40 -14.07
C TRP A 19 -13.31 -9.81 -13.45
N ALA A 20 -13.60 -9.30 -12.25
CA ALA A 20 -14.91 -9.50 -11.61
C ALA A 20 -15.92 -8.50 -12.18
N GLN A 21 -16.55 -8.85 -13.30
CA GLN A 21 -17.67 -8.09 -13.85
C GLN A 21 -18.88 -8.22 -12.91
N ARG A 22 -19.18 -7.19 -12.11
CA ARG A 22 -20.42 -7.15 -11.30
C ARG A 22 -21.61 -7.16 -12.27
N LYS A 23 -22.33 -8.28 -12.34
CA LYS A 23 -23.66 -8.29 -12.95
C LYS A 23 -24.58 -7.42 -12.09
N SER A 24 -25.14 -6.36 -12.67
CA SER A 24 -26.15 -5.52 -12.05
C SER A 24 -27.32 -6.39 -11.59
N ALA A 25 -27.72 -6.23 -10.32
CA ALA A 25 -28.90 -6.90 -9.80
C ALA A 25 -30.16 -6.40 -10.55
N PRO A 26 -31.08 -7.29 -10.96
CA PRO A 26 -32.34 -6.86 -11.55
C PRO A 26 -33.21 -6.16 -10.50
N LYS A 27 -33.89 -5.11 -10.97
CA LYS A 27 -34.84 -4.25 -10.24
C LYS A 27 -35.94 -5.10 -9.57
N GLU A 28 -36.30 -4.70 -8.36
CA GLU A 28 -37.28 -5.31 -7.47
C GLU A 28 -38.55 -5.80 -8.20
N THR A 29 -38.90 -7.06 -8.02
CA THR A 29 -40.23 -7.57 -8.36
C THR A 29 -41.05 -7.66 -7.08
N ILE A 30 -42.11 -6.86 -7.02
CA ILE A 30 -43.09 -6.85 -5.93
C ILE A 30 -43.65 -8.28 -5.77
N ILE A 31 -43.56 -8.83 -4.57
CA ILE A 31 -44.07 -10.17 -4.25
C ILE A 31 -45.60 -10.08 -4.14
N GLN A 32 -46.34 -10.67 -5.09
CA GLN A 32 -47.77 -10.92 -4.99
C GLN A 32 -48.00 -12.37 -4.54
N ALA A 33 -48.90 -12.58 -3.57
CA ALA A 33 -49.20 -13.88 -2.98
C ALA A 33 -49.76 -14.89 -4.01
N PRO A 34 -49.45 -16.20 -3.90
CA PRO A 34 -49.75 -17.16 -4.96
C PRO A 34 -51.24 -17.56 -4.96
N SER A 35 -51.94 -17.31 -6.06
CA SER A 35 -53.22 -17.95 -6.39
C SER A 35 -52.99 -19.23 -7.18
N SER A 36 -53.71 -20.28 -6.82
CA SER A 36 -53.68 -21.63 -7.38
C SER A 36 -53.83 -21.68 -8.91
N SER A 37 -52.93 -22.40 -9.60
CA SER A 37 -53.24 -23.52 -10.51
C SER A 37 -52.04 -23.88 -11.41
N ASN A 38 -51.88 -25.20 -11.64
CA ASN A 38 -51.02 -25.86 -12.63
C ASN A 38 -49.50 -25.94 -12.35
N ARG A 39 -49.16 -27.01 -11.59
CA ARG A 39 -47.82 -27.58 -11.42
C ARG A 39 -47.30 -28.13 -12.75
N SER A 40 -46.56 -27.33 -13.51
CA SER A 40 -45.74 -27.84 -14.61
C SER A 40 -44.48 -28.49 -14.03
N LYS A 41 -44.20 -29.72 -14.48
CA LYS A 41 -43.06 -30.54 -14.08
C LYS A 41 -41.78 -29.90 -14.62
N VAL A 42 -41.08 -29.13 -13.79
CA VAL A 42 -39.75 -28.59 -14.13
C VAL A 42 -38.80 -29.76 -14.26
N ILE A 43 -38.37 -30.04 -15.49
CA ILE A 43 -37.25 -30.94 -15.79
C ILE A 43 -36.01 -30.27 -15.21
N SER A 44 -35.55 -30.75 -14.05
CA SER A 44 -34.25 -30.40 -13.50
C SER A 44 -33.18 -30.86 -14.49
N LYS A 45 -32.62 -29.92 -15.27
CA LYS A 45 -31.46 -30.17 -16.11
C LYS A 45 -30.28 -30.39 -15.16
N ASN A 46 -29.92 -31.66 -14.97
CA ASN A 46 -28.77 -32.14 -14.20
C ASN A 46 -27.43 -31.66 -14.80
N ASN A 47 -27.14 -30.37 -14.70
CA ASN A 47 -25.88 -29.76 -15.13
C ASN A 47 -25.05 -29.23 -13.95
N ASP A 48 -25.39 -29.58 -12.71
CA ASP A 48 -24.64 -29.16 -11.51
C ASP A 48 -23.43 -30.07 -11.20
N ALA A 49 -23.14 -31.07 -12.03
CA ALA A 49 -22.10 -32.06 -11.78
C ALA A 49 -20.66 -31.62 -12.12
N ASN A 50 -20.42 -30.34 -12.44
CA ASN A 50 -19.05 -29.85 -12.67
C ASN A 50 -18.75 -28.44 -12.14
N LEU A 51 -19.45 -28.00 -11.10
CA LEU A 51 -18.94 -26.92 -10.26
C LEU A 51 -17.85 -27.52 -9.37
N LYS A 52 -16.58 -27.50 -9.83
CA LYS A 52 -15.43 -27.71 -8.95
C LYS A 52 -15.64 -26.79 -7.75
N ASN A 53 -15.93 -27.38 -6.60
CA ASN A 53 -16.07 -26.68 -5.33
C ASN A 53 -14.66 -26.24 -4.92
N ILE A 54 -14.18 -25.15 -5.52
CA ILE A 54 -12.88 -24.57 -5.20
C ILE A 54 -13.06 -23.94 -3.83
N ASN A 55 -12.75 -24.71 -2.79
CA ASN A 55 -12.63 -24.17 -1.44
C ASN A 55 -11.45 -23.19 -1.46
N PRO A 56 -11.69 -21.87 -1.38
CA PRO A 56 -10.61 -20.90 -1.45
C PRO A 56 -9.71 -21.11 -0.22
N THR A 57 -8.43 -21.43 -0.45
CA THR A 57 -7.45 -21.65 0.62
C THR A 57 -7.08 -20.34 1.34
N GLY A 58 -7.32 -19.20 0.69
CA GLY A 58 -7.08 -17.89 1.27
C GLY A 58 -7.67 -16.74 0.47
N THR A 59 -7.61 -15.54 1.02
CA THR A 59 -8.00 -14.29 0.37
C THR A 59 -6.83 -13.32 0.44
N LEU A 60 -6.50 -12.70 -0.68
CA LEU A 60 -5.53 -11.61 -0.76
C LEU A 60 -6.29 -10.30 -0.95
N ALA A 61 -5.97 -9.29 -0.15
CA ALA A 61 -6.47 -7.94 -0.26
C ALA A 61 -5.29 -6.99 -0.48
N LEU A 62 -5.44 -6.09 -1.43
CA LEU A 62 -4.50 -5.01 -1.70
C LEU A 62 -5.27 -3.70 -1.57
N GLY A 63 -4.64 -2.68 -1.00
CA GLY A 63 -5.25 -1.39 -0.78
C GLY A 63 -4.23 -0.27 -0.86
N ILE A 64 -4.75 0.93 -1.07
CA ILE A 64 -3.99 2.17 -0.97
C ILE A 64 -4.60 2.98 0.18
N SER A 65 -3.79 3.73 0.89
CA SER A 65 -4.22 4.64 1.94
C SER A 65 -3.79 6.06 1.60
N THR A 66 -4.60 7.02 2.02
CA THR A 66 -4.27 8.44 2.02
C THR A 66 -4.45 8.94 3.44
N SER A 67 -3.57 9.83 3.88
CA SER A 67 -3.65 10.42 5.21
C SER A 67 -3.34 11.92 5.12
N THR A 68 -3.85 12.70 6.07
CA THR A 68 -3.56 14.14 6.15
C THR A 68 -2.07 14.40 6.30
N SER A 69 -1.36 13.52 7.02
CA SER A 69 0.09 13.58 7.20
C SER A 69 0.87 12.98 6.03
N SER A 70 0.25 12.56 4.92
CA SER A 70 0.97 11.93 3.80
C SER A 70 0.63 12.51 2.43
N GLY A 71 -0.44 13.29 2.33
CA GLY A 71 -0.99 13.73 1.06
C GLY A 71 -1.76 12.62 0.34
N ILE A 72 -1.89 12.77 -0.99
CA ILE A 72 -2.76 11.92 -1.82
C ILE A 72 -2.32 10.44 -1.87
N PHE A 73 -1.03 10.18 -1.78
CA PHE A 73 -0.47 8.83 -1.72
C PHE A 73 0.15 8.62 -0.34
N GLY A 74 -0.64 8.08 0.59
CA GLY A 74 -0.22 7.90 1.97
C GLY A 74 0.37 6.54 2.29
N GLY A 75 0.00 5.51 1.55
CA GLY A 75 0.55 4.19 1.74
C GLY A 75 -0.09 3.12 0.88
N ILE A 76 0.47 1.92 0.97
CA ILE A 76 -0.03 0.69 0.36
C ILE A 76 -0.17 -0.38 1.44
N THR A 77 -1.24 -1.15 1.37
CA THR A 77 -1.50 -2.25 2.28
C THR A 77 -1.73 -3.54 1.50
N ALA A 78 -1.11 -4.62 1.95
CA ALA A 78 -1.31 -5.97 1.43
C ALA A 78 -1.66 -6.89 2.61
N ARG A 79 -2.77 -7.62 2.50
CA ARG A 79 -3.24 -8.53 3.54
C ARG A 79 -3.59 -9.88 2.96
N LYS A 80 -3.13 -10.95 3.59
CA LYS A 80 -3.42 -12.34 3.25
C LYS A 80 -4.13 -13.01 4.42
N VAL A 81 -5.32 -13.53 4.16
CA VAL A 81 -6.10 -14.33 5.10
C VAL A 81 -6.02 -15.78 4.67
N TRP A 82 -5.63 -16.68 5.57
CA TRP A 82 -5.70 -18.12 5.32
C TRP A 82 -7.00 -18.68 5.89
N ILE A 83 -7.73 -19.42 5.04
CA ILE A 83 -9.06 -19.98 5.35
C ILE A 83 -8.87 -21.43 5.80
N ASN A 84 -8.25 -21.62 6.95
CA ASN A 84 -8.10 -22.95 7.56
C ASN A 84 -9.38 -23.38 8.28
N ASN A 85 -10.03 -22.45 8.99
CA ASN A 85 -11.30 -22.68 9.67
C ASN A 85 -12.36 -21.66 9.22
N PRO A 86 -13.64 -22.05 9.11
CA PRO A 86 -14.70 -21.14 8.66
C PRO A 86 -15.06 -20.05 9.68
N LYS A 87 -14.82 -20.30 10.98
CA LYS A 87 -15.13 -19.37 12.08
C LYS A 87 -13.98 -18.42 12.41
N ILE A 88 -12.73 -18.93 12.44
CA ILE A 88 -11.54 -18.18 12.84
C ILE A 88 -10.44 -18.38 11.78
N GLN A 89 -9.98 -17.29 11.20
CA GLN A 89 -9.02 -17.31 10.09
C GLN A 89 -7.76 -16.55 10.52
N SER A 90 -6.59 -17.06 10.13
CA SER A 90 -5.32 -16.37 10.38
C SER A 90 -5.12 -15.27 9.34
N LEU A 91 -4.61 -14.12 9.76
CA LEU A 91 -4.28 -13.01 8.87
C LEU A 91 -2.83 -12.60 9.05
N PHE A 92 -2.16 -12.35 7.94
CA PHE A 92 -0.89 -11.65 7.87
C PHE A 92 -1.06 -10.45 6.95
N GLY A 93 -0.53 -9.31 7.36
CA GLY A 93 -0.57 -8.07 6.60
C GLY A 93 0.79 -7.41 6.53
N LEU A 94 0.93 -6.52 5.58
CA LEU A 94 2.06 -5.62 5.43
C LEU A 94 1.50 -4.28 4.97
N ASP A 95 1.78 -3.24 5.74
CA ASP A 95 1.38 -1.87 5.46
C ASP A 95 2.65 -1.01 5.32
N LEU A 96 2.74 -0.25 4.24
CA LEU A 96 3.82 0.69 3.98
C LEU A 96 3.19 2.06 3.86
N SER A 97 3.63 3.00 4.69
CA SER A 97 3.10 4.37 4.69
C SER A 97 4.22 5.39 4.70
N ILE A 98 4.01 6.52 4.03
CA ILE A 98 4.95 7.65 4.03
C ILE A 98 4.36 8.70 4.96
N ILE A 99 5.13 9.22 5.91
CA ILE A 99 4.65 10.23 6.85
C ILE A 99 5.45 11.51 6.64
N LYS A 100 4.74 12.64 6.58
CA LYS A 100 5.25 14.01 6.55
C LYS A 100 5.08 14.66 7.92
N ASP A 101 6.01 15.52 8.30
CA ASP A 101 5.89 16.41 9.45
C ASP A 101 5.06 17.66 9.12
N TYR A 102 4.42 18.27 10.11
CA TYR A 102 3.64 19.52 9.98
C TYR A 102 4.50 20.73 9.61
N LYS A 103 5.81 20.63 9.80
CA LYS A 103 6.80 21.68 9.47
C LYS A 103 7.32 21.56 8.03
N GLU A 104 6.86 20.57 7.28
CA GLU A 104 7.17 20.41 5.87
C GLU A 104 6.24 21.29 5.03
N PHE A 105 6.82 22.16 4.20
CA PHE A 105 6.05 23.05 3.32
C PHE A 105 6.55 22.94 1.89
N ASP A 106 5.65 22.85 0.92
CA ASP A 106 6.05 22.85 -0.48
C ASP A 106 6.48 24.27 -0.87
N SER A 107 7.72 24.41 -1.34
CA SER A 107 8.28 25.70 -1.69
C SER A 107 7.59 26.26 -2.93
N PRO A 108 7.07 27.50 -2.89
CA PRO A 108 6.60 28.18 -4.09
C PRO A 108 7.75 28.67 -4.98
N TYR A 109 8.99 28.70 -4.45
CA TYR A 109 10.16 29.23 -5.14
C TYR A 109 10.88 28.13 -5.91
N SER A 110 10.37 27.82 -7.10
CA SER A 110 11.03 26.89 -8.03
C SER A 110 11.75 27.63 -9.14
N TYR A 111 13.06 27.40 -9.28
CA TYR A 111 13.87 28.00 -10.35
C TYR A 111 13.56 27.39 -11.74
N ASN A 112 13.26 26.08 -11.79
CA ASN A 112 13.06 25.32 -13.04
C ASN A 112 11.67 24.68 -13.16
N GLY A 113 10.67 25.15 -12.40
CA GLY A 113 9.35 24.53 -12.31
C GLY A 113 9.32 23.18 -11.56
N ARG A 114 10.47 22.68 -11.09
CA ARG A 114 10.56 21.54 -10.17
C ARG A 114 10.41 22.02 -8.72
N GLY A 115 9.33 21.60 -8.07
CA GLY A 115 9.11 21.89 -6.65
C GLY A 115 10.11 21.14 -5.76
N TYR A 116 10.20 21.58 -4.51
CA TYR A 116 10.84 20.84 -3.42
C TYR A 116 10.13 21.20 -2.11
N THR A 117 10.24 20.33 -1.12
CA THR A 117 9.63 20.54 0.20
C THR A 117 10.67 21.18 1.13
N GLU A 118 10.44 22.43 1.51
CA GLU A 118 11.22 23.14 2.53
C GLU A 118 10.94 22.60 3.93
N GLY A 119 11.94 22.70 4.82
CA GLY A 119 11.85 22.17 6.20
C GLY A 119 11.96 20.65 6.31
N LYS A 120 11.95 19.92 5.19
CA LYS A 120 12.10 18.46 5.18
C LYS A 120 13.57 18.05 5.24
N LEU A 121 13.99 17.47 6.36
CA LEU A 121 15.35 16.91 6.50
C LEU A 121 15.38 15.42 6.12
N ASN A 122 14.38 14.67 6.55
CA ASN A 122 14.31 13.24 6.39
C ASN A 122 12.91 12.86 5.88
N GLN A 123 12.87 11.94 4.93
CA GLN A 123 11.66 11.26 4.50
C GLN A 123 11.43 10.06 5.40
N LEU A 124 10.28 10.00 6.06
CA LEU A 124 9.95 8.88 6.91
C LEU A 124 9.02 7.90 6.19
N ILE A 125 9.49 6.66 6.05
CA ILE A 125 8.72 5.54 5.53
C ILE A 125 8.48 4.56 6.69
N VAL A 126 7.23 4.28 7.00
CA VAL A 126 6.85 3.33 8.06
C VAL A 126 6.42 2.02 7.42
N ILE A 127 7.08 0.94 7.83
CA ILE A 127 6.77 -0.43 7.45
C ILE A 127 6.14 -1.11 8.67
N ARG A 128 4.92 -1.63 8.51
CA ARG A 128 4.13 -2.27 9.55
C ARG A 128 3.72 -3.68 9.10
N PRO A 129 4.48 -4.71 9.50
CA PRO A 129 4.00 -6.09 9.40
C PRO A 129 2.89 -6.31 10.42
N GLU A 130 1.75 -6.80 9.96
CA GLU A 130 0.57 -7.09 10.78
C GLU A 130 0.40 -8.61 10.92
N TYR A 131 0.12 -9.10 12.11
CA TYR A 131 -0.35 -10.47 12.32
C TYR A 131 -1.61 -10.46 13.17
N GLY A 132 -2.58 -11.28 12.79
CA GLY A 132 -3.91 -11.17 13.37
C GLY A 132 -4.82 -12.35 13.12
N ARG A 133 -6.07 -12.17 13.55
CA ARG A 133 -7.15 -13.13 13.39
C ARG A 133 -8.40 -12.42 12.85
N GLN A 134 -9.10 -13.12 11.97
CA GLN A 134 -10.38 -12.71 11.43
C GLN A 134 -11.46 -13.68 11.90
N TRP A 135 -12.53 -13.16 12.49
CA TRP A 135 -13.69 -13.91 12.96
C TRP A 135 -14.88 -13.68 12.05
N THR A 136 -15.51 -14.75 11.60
CA THR A 136 -16.80 -14.67 10.91
C THR A 136 -17.90 -14.60 11.96
N LEU A 137 -18.49 -13.42 12.15
CA LEU A 137 -19.57 -13.17 13.12
C LEU A 137 -20.90 -13.70 12.57
N PHE A 138 -21.23 -13.32 11.34
CA PHE A 138 -22.41 -13.81 10.63
C PHE A 138 -22.01 -14.43 9.30
N LYS A 139 -22.39 -15.71 9.12
CA LYS A 139 -22.19 -16.44 7.88
C LYS A 139 -23.16 -15.92 6.82
N LYS A 140 -22.70 -15.91 5.56
CA LYS A 140 -23.56 -15.63 4.42
C LYS A 140 -24.69 -16.68 4.33
N PRO A 141 -25.97 -16.29 4.25
CA PRO A 141 -27.08 -17.21 3.99
C PRO A 141 -26.99 -17.84 2.59
N SER A 142 -27.59 -19.03 2.42
CA SER A 142 -27.65 -19.73 1.12
C SER A 142 -28.44 -18.97 0.06
N GLU A 143 -29.46 -18.20 0.47
CA GLU A 143 -30.33 -17.41 -0.41
C GLU A 143 -29.66 -16.11 -0.93
N GLY A 144 -28.39 -15.87 -0.57
CA GLY A 144 -27.69 -14.62 -0.85
C GLY A 144 -27.69 -13.68 0.35
N GLY A 145 -26.72 -12.77 0.39
CA GLY A 145 -26.53 -11.85 1.52
C GLY A 145 -25.08 -11.45 1.76
N ALA A 146 -24.90 -10.51 2.69
CA ALA A 146 -23.60 -10.07 3.21
C ALA A 146 -23.14 -10.98 4.34
N ALA A 147 -21.81 -11.17 4.46
CA ALA A 147 -21.20 -11.79 5.63
C ALA A 147 -20.58 -10.68 6.48
N LEU A 148 -20.77 -10.76 7.80
CA LEU A 148 -20.10 -9.86 8.74
C LEU A 148 -18.86 -10.56 9.29
N LYS A 149 -17.72 -9.88 9.17
CA LYS A 149 -16.43 -10.36 9.67
C LYS A 149 -15.78 -9.28 10.52
N GLY A 150 -15.31 -9.67 11.70
CA GLY A 150 -14.46 -8.85 12.54
C GLY A 150 -12.99 -9.25 12.35
N LEU A 151 -12.09 -8.29 12.43
CA LEU A 151 -10.65 -8.49 12.33
C LEU A 151 -9.98 -7.76 13.49
N ILE A 152 -9.01 -8.44 14.12
CA ILE A 152 -8.01 -7.79 14.95
C ILE A 152 -6.63 -8.17 14.41
N ALA A 153 -5.75 -7.18 14.30
CA ALA A 153 -4.37 -7.39 13.92
C ALA A 153 -3.49 -6.44 14.72
N THR A 154 -2.29 -6.89 15.03
CA THR A 154 -1.27 -6.09 15.71
C THR A 154 0.07 -6.34 15.06
N GLY A 155 0.97 -5.37 15.18
CA GLY A 155 2.23 -5.38 14.45
C GLY A 155 3.18 -4.33 15.00
N PRO A 156 4.50 -4.59 14.99
CA PRO A 156 5.47 -3.54 15.23
C PRO A 156 5.47 -2.54 14.07
N ASN A 157 5.80 -1.30 14.37
CA ASN A 157 6.09 -0.29 13.35
C ASN A 157 7.60 -0.08 13.27
N ILE A 158 8.13 -0.12 12.06
CA ILE A 158 9.53 0.14 11.78
C ILE A 158 9.58 1.37 10.88
N GLY A 159 10.03 2.49 11.43
CA GLY A 159 10.31 3.70 10.67
C GLY A 159 11.66 3.58 9.98
N MET A 160 11.73 4.01 8.73
CA MET A 160 12.95 4.17 7.95
C MET A 160 13.07 5.65 7.60
N GLN A 161 14.06 6.32 8.20
CA GLN A 161 14.36 7.72 7.98
C GLN A 161 15.40 7.82 6.86
N MET A 162 14.95 8.19 5.67
CA MET A 162 15.80 8.37 4.49
C MET A 162 16.13 9.86 4.34
N PRO A 163 17.41 10.27 4.24
CA PRO A 163 17.75 11.68 4.03
C PRO A 163 17.09 12.27 2.79
N TYR A 164 16.44 13.42 2.93
CA TYR A 164 15.80 14.12 1.81
C TYR A 164 16.87 14.84 0.98
N HIS A 165 16.99 14.49 -0.29
CA HIS A 165 17.97 15.06 -1.19
C HIS A 165 17.33 16.09 -2.13
N VAL A 166 18.08 17.16 -2.39
CA VAL A 166 17.71 18.20 -3.35
C VAL A 166 18.82 18.40 -4.38
N ASP A 167 18.41 18.69 -5.61
CA ASP A 167 19.33 19.02 -6.69
C ASP A 167 19.69 20.50 -6.57
N ILE A 168 20.98 20.79 -6.41
CA ILE A 168 21.50 22.16 -6.40
C ILE A 168 22.27 22.45 -7.69
N SER A 169 22.16 23.68 -8.19
CA SER A 169 23.11 24.20 -9.18
C SER A 169 24.29 24.79 -8.43
N TYR A 170 25.45 24.21 -8.63
CA TYR A 170 26.71 24.68 -8.06
C TYR A 170 27.64 25.20 -9.16
N VAL A 171 28.15 26.41 -8.96
CA VAL A 171 29.14 27.02 -9.84
C VAL A 171 30.51 26.86 -9.23
N ASN A 172 31.37 26.09 -9.88
CA ASN A 172 32.73 25.87 -9.41
C ASN A 172 33.51 27.20 -9.43
N PRO A 173 34.02 27.70 -8.27
CA PRO A 173 34.70 28.98 -8.20
C PRO A 173 36.00 29.02 -9.01
N GLY A 174 36.63 27.86 -9.26
CA GLY A 174 37.86 27.76 -10.04
C GLY A 174 37.69 27.62 -11.56
N SER A 175 36.51 27.21 -12.06
CA SER A 175 36.31 26.93 -13.50
C SER A 175 35.12 27.64 -14.12
N GLY A 176 34.26 28.28 -13.32
CA GLY A 176 33.07 29.00 -13.78
C GLY A 176 31.98 28.09 -14.38
N LYS A 177 32.17 26.76 -14.40
CA LYS A 177 31.21 25.80 -14.92
C LYS A 177 30.13 25.50 -13.88
N SER A 178 28.87 25.60 -14.31
CA SER A 178 27.71 25.15 -13.52
C SER A 178 27.56 23.63 -13.64
N SER A 179 27.31 22.96 -12.53
CA SER A 179 27.04 21.52 -12.47
C SER A 179 25.89 21.26 -11.50
N ILE A 180 25.15 20.18 -11.74
CA ILE A 180 24.03 19.76 -10.89
C ILE A 180 24.57 18.70 -9.94
N LEU A 181 24.38 18.93 -8.64
CA LEU A 181 24.75 17.98 -7.59
C LEU A 181 23.53 17.70 -6.73
N SER A 182 23.33 16.42 -6.39
CA SER A 182 22.32 16.02 -5.41
C SER A 182 22.97 15.95 -4.04
N ILE A 183 22.45 16.73 -3.09
CA ILE A 183 22.95 16.80 -1.72
C ILE A 183 21.79 16.64 -0.72
N PRO A 184 22.04 16.15 0.50
CA PRO A 184 21.01 16.13 1.53
C PRO A 184 20.61 17.56 1.90
N MET A 185 19.32 17.78 2.13
CA MET A 185 18.73 19.08 2.42
C MET A 185 19.35 19.72 3.68
N SER A 186 19.84 18.94 4.64
CA SER A 186 20.56 19.49 5.78
C SER A 186 21.80 20.31 5.40
N GLN A 187 22.49 19.94 4.31
CA GLN A 187 23.71 20.62 3.85
C GLN A 187 23.43 21.91 3.07
N THR A 188 22.20 22.13 2.60
CA THR A 188 21.83 23.41 1.97
C THR A 188 21.78 24.55 2.98
N TYR A 189 21.47 24.26 4.25
CA TYR A 189 21.41 25.26 5.32
C TYR A 189 22.78 25.62 5.91
N ASP A 190 23.80 24.79 5.72
CA ASP A 190 25.13 24.94 6.34
C ASP A 190 26.07 25.89 5.56
N ASN A 191 25.60 26.54 4.49
CA ASN A 191 26.40 27.39 3.60
C ASN A 191 27.67 26.73 3.01
N THR A 192 27.80 25.40 3.12
CA THR A 192 28.93 24.61 2.60
C THR A 192 29.12 24.81 1.10
N TYR A 193 28.04 25.06 0.35
CA TYR A 193 28.08 25.38 -1.06
C TYR A 193 27.79 26.87 -1.28
N GLN A 194 28.85 27.64 -1.58
CA GLN A 194 28.72 29.07 -1.90
C GLN A 194 28.13 29.26 -3.30
N ARG A 195 27.18 30.20 -3.45
CA ARG A 195 26.51 30.54 -4.73
C ARG A 195 25.76 29.36 -5.36
N THR A 196 24.84 28.77 -4.61
CA THR A 196 23.97 27.68 -5.09
C THR A 196 22.50 28.03 -5.03
N THR A 197 21.77 27.56 -6.03
CA THR A 197 20.30 27.64 -6.07
C THR A 197 19.73 26.23 -6.07
N ILE A 198 18.71 26.00 -5.25
CA ILE A 198 17.95 24.75 -5.25
C ILE A 198 17.13 24.70 -6.55
N LEU A 199 17.36 23.65 -7.34
CA LEU A 199 16.68 23.44 -8.61
C LEU A 199 15.37 22.68 -8.43
N GLY A 200 15.31 21.78 -7.43
CA GLY A 200 14.13 20.99 -7.09
C GLY A 200 14.48 19.72 -6.30
N GLU A 201 13.46 18.89 -6.04
CA GLU A 201 13.63 17.61 -5.35
C GLU A 201 14.43 16.60 -6.19
N SER A 202 15.34 15.87 -5.55
CA SER A 202 16.00 14.72 -6.18
C SER A 202 15.06 13.50 -6.22
N SER A 203 15.49 12.41 -6.87
CA SER A 203 14.70 11.17 -6.91
C SER A 203 14.37 10.65 -5.50
N PHE A 204 13.18 10.06 -5.35
CA PHE A 204 12.67 9.60 -4.05
C PHE A 204 13.63 8.66 -3.30
N PHE A 205 14.31 7.77 -4.03
CA PHE A 205 15.24 6.77 -3.44
C PHE A 205 16.68 7.27 -3.26
N THR A 206 16.97 8.52 -3.62
CA THR A 206 18.29 9.11 -3.38
C THR A 206 18.49 9.26 -1.87
N GLY A 207 19.58 8.68 -1.34
CA GLY A 207 19.83 8.60 0.11
C GLY A 207 19.31 7.33 0.78
N ALA A 208 18.73 6.37 0.05
CA ALA A 208 18.26 5.10 0.63
C ALA A 208 19.38 4.30 1.33
N SER A 209 20.62 4.39 0.85
CA SER A 209 21.80 3.75 1.46
C SER A 209 22.22 4.39 2.79
N GLU A 210 21.84 5.64 3.02
CA GLU A 210 22.15 6.41 4.23
C GLU A 210 20.97 6.40 5.22
N SER A 211 19.96 5.58 4.95
CA SER A 211 18.75 5.54 5.77
C SER A 211 18.99 4.90 7.13
N ILE A 212 18.32 5.45 8.14
CA ILE A 212 18.39 4.98 9.53
C ILE A 212 17.05 4.34 9.89
N TYR A 213 17.11 3.14 10.48
CA TYR A 213 15.91 2.43 10.95
C TYR A 213 15.62 2.78 12.42
N VAL A 214 14.38 3.16 12.68
CA VAL A 214 13.87 3.56 14.00
C VAL A 214 12.68 2.68 14.37
N PRO A 215 12.80 1.79 15.38
CA PRO A 215 11.68 0.97 15.83
C PRO A 215 10.66 1.81 16.63
N GLY A 216 9.38 1.47 16.52
CA GLY A 216 8.31 2.02 17.37
C GLY A 216 7.74 3.37 16.93
N TRP A 217 7.82 3.70 15.64
CA TRP A 217 7.22 4.92 15.08
C TRP A 217 5.70 4.84 14.90
#